data_AF-A0A7C5GCX9-F1
#
_entry.id   AF-A0A7C5GCX9-F1
#
_cell.length_a   1.000
_cell.length_b   1.000
_cell.length_c   1.000
_cell.angle_alpha   90.00
_cell.angle_beta   90.00
_cell.angle_gamma   90.00
#
_symmetry.space_group_name_H-M   'P 1'
#
loop_
_entity.id
_entity.type
_entity.pdbx_description
1 polymer ?
#
loop_
_entity_poly.entity_id
_entity_poly.type
_entity_poly.pdbx_seq_one_letter_code
_entity_poly.pdbx_strand_id
1 'polypeptide(L)'
;MAVASRIVIVSGKVMADEEIQLSDKEFDDVRALIYKIAGISLGDAKRVLVVSRLTKLVKARGLKSFSAYIDFLDKRSTRQDKQVFVNALTTNLTRFYREDHHFDHLIKYVGRLIAQPDRPKSP
;
A
#
# COMPACT_ATOMS: atom_id res chain seq x y z
N MET A 1 -19.20 6.46 18.76
CA MET A 1 -18.85 7.66 17.97
C MET A 1 -19.40 7.48 16.57
N ALA A 2 -20.34 8.33 16.18
CA ALA A 2 -20.99 8.27 14.86
C ALA A 2 -20.01 8.64 13.76
N VAL A 3 -19.89 7.78 12.74
CA VAL A 3 -19.15 8.06 11.51
C VAL A 3 -20.04 8.98 10.67
N ALA A 4 -19.64 10.24 10.52
CA ALA A 4 -20.35 11.21 9.71
C ALA A 4 -20.17 10.87 8.22
N SER A 5 -21.22 10.35 7.59
CA SER A 5 -21.28 10.10 6.15
C SER A 5 -21.22 11.43 5.39
N ARG A 6 -20.23 11.57 4.49
CA ARG A 6 -20.10 12.74 3.61
C ARG A 6 -21.05 12.58 2.41
N ILE A 7 -22.07 13.43 2.34
CA ILE A 7 -22.97 13.54 1.20
C ILE A 7 -22.23 14.29 0.07
N VAL A 8 -22.04 13.64 -1.07
CA VAL A 8 -21.57 14.28 -2.31
C VAL A 8 -22.78 14.50 -3.21
N ILE A 9 -23.17 15.76 -3.42
CA ILE A 9 -24.28 16.12 -4.30
C ILE A 9 -23.74 16.24 -5.73
N VAL A 10 -24.10 15.30 -6.60
CA VAL A 10 -23.97 15.45 -8.05
C VAL A 10 -25.32 15.07 -8.68
N SER A 11 -25.94 16.03 -9.35
CA SER A 11 -27.12 15.87 -10.22
C SER A 11 -28.24 14.96 -9.70
N GLY A 12 -29.08 15.49 -8.80
CA GLY A 12 -30.48 15.07 -8.66
C GLY A 12 -30.80 13.68 -8.09
N LYS A 13 -29.81 12.85 -7.73
CA LYS A 13 -30.05 11.57 -7.06
C LYS A 13 -29.25 11.50 -5.77
N VAL A 14 -29.95 11.51 -4.62
CA VAL A 14 -29.35 11.16 -3.33
C VAL A 14 -29.02 9.68 -3.39
N MET A 15 -27.87 9.32 -3.93
CA MET A 15 -27.31 7.98 -3.74
C MET A 15 -26.74 7.99 -2.32
N ALA A 16 -27.43 7.29 -1.41
CA ALA A 16 -26.79 6.87 -0.18
C ALA A 16 -25.46 6.22 -0.56
N ASP A 17 -24.35 6.74 -0.04
CA ASP A 17 -23.05 6.14 -0.24
C ASP A 17 -23.07 4.80 0.48
N GLU A 18 -23.47 3.73 -0.22
CA GLU A 18 -23.50 2.39 0.34
C GLU A 18 -22.12 2.08 0.90
N GLU A 19 -22.09 1.82 2.21
CA GLU A 19 -20.84 1.59 2.91
C GLU A 19 -20.30 0.21 2.50
N ILE A 20 -19.25 0.21 1.67
CA ILE A 20 -18.60 -1.03 1.24
C ILE A 20 -17.87 -1.62 2.45
N GLN A 21 -18.43 -2.67 3.02
CA GLN A 21 -17.86 -3.40 4.16
C GLN A 21 -16.82 -4.42 3.70
N LEU A 22 -15.75 -4.57 4.49
CA LEU A 22 -14.73 -5.61 4.29
C LEU A 22 -15.00 -6.75 5.26
N SER A 23 -15.30 -7.94 4.74
CA SER A 23 -15.42 -9.16 5.54
C SER A 23 -14.04 -9.71 5.96
N ASP A 24 -14.03 -10.61 6.95
CA ASP A 24 -12.78 -11.26 7.39
C ASP A 24 -12.14 -12.08 6.30
N LYS A 25 -12.95 -12.83 5.55
CA LYS A 25 -12.49 -13.58 4.38
C LYS A 25 -11.84 -12.66 3.34
N GLU A 26 -12.48 -11.55 3.00
CA GLU A 26 -11.92 -10.62 2.02
C GLU A 26 -10.64 -9.95 2.53
N PHE A 27 -10.55 -9.69 3.85
CA PHE A 27 -9.31 -9.21 4.45
C PHE A 27 -8.18 -10.24 4.28
N ASP A 28 -8.45 -11.52 4.55
CA ASP A 28 -7.49 -12.61 4.33
C ASP A 28 -7.06 -12.74 2.87
N ASP A 29 -8.01 -12.63 1.95
CA ASP A 29 -7.73 -12.66 0.51
C ASP A 29 -6.84 -11.47 0.09
N VAL A 30 -7.08 -10.26 0.65
CA VAL A 30 -6.20 -9.10 0.46
C VAL A 30 -4.80 -9.34 1.02
N ARG A 31 -4.69 -9.94 2.21
CA ARG A 31 -3.39 -10.28 2.83
C ARG A 31 -2.60 -11.25 1.96
N ALA A 32 -3.25 -12.32 1.51
CA ALA A 32 -2.64 -13.31 0.63
C ALA A 32 -2.17 -12.67 -0.68
N LEU A 33 -3.00 -11.79 -1.27
CA LEU A 33 -2.68 -11.14 -2.53
C LEU A 33 -1.49 -10.18 -2.43
N ILE A 34 -1.44 -9.32 -1.40
CA ILE A 34 -0.32 -8.39 -1.23
C ILE A 34 0.99 -9.11 -0.87
N TYR A 35 0.90 -10.21 -0.12
CA TYR A 35 2.05 -11.06 0.16
C TYR A 35 2.59 -11.71 -1.12
N LYS A 36 1.70 -12.27 -1.96
CA LYS A 36 2.07 -12.87 -3.26
C LYS A 36 2.73 -11.87 -4.21
N ILE A 37 2.25 -10.62 -4.25
CA ILE A 37 2.74 -9.61 -5.20
C ILE A 37 4.02 -8.92 -4.70
N ALA A 38 4.12 -8.61 -3.41
CA ALA A 38 5.14 -7.70 -2.88
C ALA A 38 5.90 -8.23 -1.64
N GLY A 39 5.58 -9.44 -1.15
CA GLY A 39 6.21 -10.01 0.06
C GLY A 39 5.82 -9.30 1.36
N ILE A 40 4.77 -8.46 1.33
CA ILE A 40 4.36 -7.65 2.49
C ILE A 40 3.37 -8.45 3.33
N SER A 41 3.73 -8.69 4.59
CA SER A 41 2.81 -9.25 5.58
C SER A 41 2.00 -8.14 6.26
N LEU A 42 0.68 -8.29 6.28
CA LEU A 42 -0.24 -7.37 6.95
C LEU A 42 -0.82 -8.04 8.20
N GLY A 43 -0.52 -7.46 9.37
CA GLY A 43 -1.16 -7.85 10.63
C GLY A 43 -2.58 -7.28 10.77
N ASP A 44 -3.37 -7.86 11.66
CA ASP A 44 -4.79 -7.51 11.84
C ASP A 44 -5.02 -6.04 12.22
N ALA A 45 -4.07 -5.44 12.96
CA ALA A 45 -4.08 -4.02 13.30
C ALA A 45 -4.10 -3.08 12.07
N LYS A 46 -3.82 -3.58 10.86
CA LYS A 46 -3.86 -2.80 9.61
C LYS A 46 -5.22 -2.84 8.91
N ARG A 47 -6.23 -3.55 9.44
CA ARG A 47 -7.56 -3.67 8.80
C ARG A 47 -8.19 -2.31 8.47
N VAL A 48 -8.18 -1.37 9.42
CA VAL A 48 -8.75 -0.02 9.21
C VAL A 48 -8.06 0.72 8.06
N LEU A 49 -6.74 0.55 7.92
CA LEU A 49 -5.96 1.12 6.81
C LEU A 49 -6.36 0.48 5.49
N VAL A 50 -6.49 -0.85 5.45
CA VAL A 50 -6.91 -1.59 4.25
C VAL A 50 -8.29 -1.09 3.79
N VAL A 51 -9.28 -1.04 4.69
CA VAL A 51 -10.62 -0.53 4.38
C VAL A 51 -10.53 0.89 3.82
N SER A 52 -9.90 1.81 4.56
CA SER A 52 -9.82 3.22 4.17
C SER A 52 -9.19 3.45 2.79
N ARG A 53 -8.14 2.69 2.46
CA ARG A 53 -7.37 2.90 1.23
C ARG A 53 -7.94 2.14 0.05
N LEU A 54 -8.40 0.90 0.25
CA LEU A 54 -8.95 0.10 -0.83
C LEU A 54 -10.39 0.49 -1.17
N THR A 55 -11.24 0.93 -0.24
CA THR A 55 -12.60 1.41 -0.56
C THR A 55 -12.58 2.52 -1.61
N LYS A 56 -11.59 3.42 -1.55
CA LYS A 56 -11.40 4.47 -2.57
C LYS A 56 -11.12 3.88 -3.95
N LEU A 57 -10.30 2.82 -4.03
CA LEU A 57 -9.99 2.14 -5.28
C LEU A 57 -11.17 1.34 -5.84
N VAL A 58 -11.94 0.67 -4.97
CA VAL A 58 -13.15 -0.06 -5.35
C VAL A 58 -14.16 0.90 -5.98
N LYS A 59 -14.44 2.02 -5.30
CA LYS A 59 -15.36 3.06 -5.79
C LYS A 59 -14.87 3.73 -7.09
N ALA A 60 -13.58 4.07 -7.18
CA ALA A 60 -13.00 4.69 -8.37
C ALA A 60 -13.09 3.81 -9.62
N ARG A 61 -13.20 2.48 -9.45
CA ARG A 61 -13.40 1.51 -10.53
C ARG A 61 -14.87 1.17 -10.79
N GLY A 62 -15.81 1.78 -10.06
CA GLY A 62 -17.24 1.48 -10.18
C GLY A 62 -17.62 0.08 -9.69
N LEU A 63 -16.78 -0.55 -8.86
CA LEU A 63 -17.02 -1.87 -8.29
C LEU A 63 -17.84 -1.76 -7.01
N LYS A 64 -18.59 -2.81 -6.66
CA LYS A 64 -19.54 -2.81 -5.55
C LYS A 64 -19.04 -3.52 -4.27
N SER A 65 -17.92 -4.24 -4.35
CA SER A 65 -17.39 -5.01 -3.21
C SER A 65 -15.88 -5.22 -3.31
N PHE A 66 -15.26 -5.58 -2.18
CA PHE A 66 -13.86 -6.00 -2.16
C PHE A 66 -13.65 -7.30 -2.94
N SER A 67 -14.56 -8.26 -2.82
CA SER A 67 -14.56 -9.48 -3.62
C SER A 67 -14.48 -9.17 -5.13
N ALA A 68 -15.32 -8.24 -5.63
CA ALA A 68 -15.28 -7.85 -7.04
C ALA A 68 -13.94 -7.21 -7.45
N TYR A 69 -13.32 -6.47 -6.53
CA TYR A 69 -12.01 -5.87 -6.77
C TYR A 69 -10.87 -6.89 -6.74
N ILE A 70 -10.90 -7.86 -5.84
CA ILE A 70 -9.94 -8.96 -5.77
C ILE A 70 -10.07 -9.84 -7.02
N ASP A 71 -11.30 -10.17 -7.44
CA ASP A 71 -11.58 -10.90 -8.68
C ASP A 71 -11.05 -10.17 -9.91
N PHE A 72 -11.22 -8.85 -9.96
CA PHE A 72 -10.64 -8.01 -11.01
C PHE A 72 -9.11 -8.11 -11.01
N LEU A 73 -8.48 -8.00 -9.84
CA LEU A 73 -7.03 -8.09 -9.68
C LEU A 73 -6.47 -9.44 -10.14
N ASP A 74 -7.21 -10.53 -9.95
CA ASP A 74 -6.76 -11.86 -10.36
C ASP A 74 -6.97 -12.12 -11.86
N LYS A 75 -8.16 -11.79 -12.39
CA LYS A 75 -8.60 -12.26 -13.71
C LYS A 75 -8.40 -11.28 -14.85
N ARG A 76 -8.42 -9.97 -14.58
CA ARG A 76 -8.54 -8.93 -15.63
C ARG A 76 -7.52 -7.80 -15.52
N SER A 77 -6.73 -7.80 -14.46
CA SER A 77 -5.88 -6.65 -14.13
C SER A 77 -4.60 -6.60 -14.94
N THR A 78 -4.15 -5.39 -15.23
CA THR A 78 -2.84 -5.13 -15.80
C THR A 78 -1.77 -5.11 -14.71
N ARG A 79 -0.49 -5.09 -15.10
CA ARG A 79 0.62 -4.84 -14.17
C ARG A 79 0.47 -3.49 -13.45
N GLN A 80 -0.04 -2.48 -14.15
CA GLN A 80 -0.30 -1.14 -13.59
C GLN A 80 -1.34 -1.20 -12.47
N ASP A 81 -2.42 -1.97 -12.66
CA ASP A 81 -3.48 -2.14 -11.64
C ASP A 81 -2.95 -2.79 -10.36
N LYS A 82 -2.11 -3.83 -10.51
CA LYS A 82 -1.45 -4.48 -9.37
C LYS A 82 -0.50 -3.51 -8.65
N GLN A 83 0.20 -2.65 -9.38
CA GLN A 83 1.04 -1.62 -8.78
C GLN A 83 0.22 -0.59 -7.99
N VAL A 84 -0.94 -0.18 -8.50
CA VAL A 84 -1.86 0.74 -7.78
C VAL A 84 -2.36 0.09 -6.49
N PHE A 85 -2.71 -1.21 -6.53
CA PHE A 85 -3.08 -1.97 -5.34
C PHE A 85 -1.94 -1.99 -4.30
N VAL A 86 -0.72 -2.32 -4.70
CA VAL A 86 0.46 -2.33 -3.82
C VAL A 86 0.69 -0.95 -3.21
N ASN A 87 0.71 0.10 -4.04
CA ASN A 87 0.96 1.47 -3.58
C ASN A 87 -0.12 1.97 -2.60
N ALA A 88 -1.37 1.52 -2.76
CA ALA A 88 -2.40 1.83 -1.80
C ALA A 88 -2.14 1.17 -0.44
N LEU A 89 -1.48 0.01 -0.37
CA LEU A 89 -1.23 -0.67 0.89
C LEU A 89 0.15 -0.36 1.51
N THR A 90 1.05 0.25 0.76
CA THR A 90 2.37 0.68 1.25
C THR A 90 2.37 2.13 1.72
N THR A 91 3.37 2.51 2.52
CA THR A 91 3.59 3.91 2.91
C THR A 91 5.01 4.30 2.51
N ASN A 92 5.11 5.04 1.42
CA ASN A 92 6.38 5.53 0.88
C ASN A 92 6.77 6.86 1.54
N LEU A 93 6.95 6.86 2.87
CA LEU A 93 7.41 8.06 3.58
C LEU A 93 8.94 8.15 3.45
N THR A 94 9.42 9.19 2.78
CA THR A 94 10.85 9.46 2.60
C THR A 94 11.13 10.96 2.68
N ARG A 95 12.37 11.32 3.03
CA ARG A 95 12.88 12.69 3.00
C ARG A 95 14.35 12.67 2.60
N PHE A 96 14.82 13.77 2.00
CA PHE A 96 16.26 13.97 1.79
C PHE A 96 16.98 13.91 3.13
N TYR A 97 18.15 13.27 3.11
CA TYR A 97 18.96 12.99 4.30
C TYR A 97 18.11 12.35 5.42
N ARG A 98 17.30 11.34 5.10
CA ARG A 98 16.66 10.55 6.16
C ARG A 98 17.76 9.84 6.94
N GLU A 99 17.85 10.11 8.25
CA GLU A 99 18.89 9.56 9.14
C GLU A 99 20.28 10.07 8.77
N ASP A 100 20.46 11.40 8.82
CA ASP A 100 21.64 12.15 8.37
C ASP A 100 22.99 11.56 8.83
N HIS A 101 23.06 11.02 10.05
CA HIS A 101 24.26 10.37 10.61
C HIS A 101 24.75 9.16 9.80
N HIS A 102 23.87 8.47 9.06
CA HIS A 102 24.27 7.39 8.14
C HIS A 102 25.12 7.92 6.97
N PHE A 103 24.90 9.16 6.53
CA PHE A 103 25.70 9.78 5.48
C PHE A 103 27.11 10.12 5.96
N ASP A 104 27.25 10.62 7.19
CA ASP A 104 28.56 10.86 7.81
C ASP A 104 29.37 9.56 7.91
N HIS A 105 28.71 8.46 8.31
CA HIS A 105 29.33 7.15 8.37
C HIS A 105 29.72 6.66 6.98
N LEU A 106 28.85 6.80 5.98
CA LEU A 106 29.11 6.40 4.61
C LEU A 106 30.31 7.13 4.02
N ILE A 107 30.40 8.45 4.18
CA ILE A 107 31.53 9.27 3.71
C ILE A 107 32.84 8.78 4.33
N LYS A 108 32.87 8.57 5.65
CA LYS A 108 34.06 8.06 6.36
C LYS A 108 34.43 6.65 5.91
N TYR A 109 33.44 5.76 5.72
CA TYR A 109 33.67 4.38 5.33
C TYR A 109 34.20 4.27 3.90
N VAL A 110 33.52 4.90 2.94
CA VAL A 110 33.93 4.90 1.53
C VAL A 110 35.26 5.62 1.34
N GLY A 111 35.48 6.75 2.04
CA GLY A 111 36.77 7.46 2.01
C GLY A 111 37.94 6.57 2.44
N ARG A 112 37.76 5.74 3.47
CA ARG A 112 38.79 4.75 3.89
C ARG A 112 39.03 3.69 2.83
N LEU A 113 37.99 3.19 2.15
CA LEU A 113 38.14 2.19 1.10
C LEU A 113 38.89 2.73 -0.12
N ILE A 114 38.60 3.97 -0.53
CA ILE A 114 39.28 4.62 -1.64
C ILE A 114 40.77 4.86 -1.31
N ALA A 115 41.08 5.23 -0.06
CA ALA A 115 42.45 5.46 0.39
C ALA A 115 43.29 4.17 0.59
N GLN A 116 42.65 2.99 0.67
CA GLN A 116 43.32 1.71 0.89
C GLN A 116 42.78 0.62 -0.07
N PRO A 117 43.18 0.67 -1.35
CA PRO A 117 42.63 -0.22 -2.38
C PRO A 117 42.95 -1.72 -2.18
N ASP A 118 44.05 -2.06 -1.51
CA ASP A 118 44.52 -3.45 -1.33
C ASP A 118 43.98 -4.17 -0.08
N ARG A 119 42.88 -3.68 0.52
CA ARG A 119 42.35 -4.34 1.72
C ARG A 119 41.72 -5.70 1.32
N PRO A 120 42.11 -6.83 1.97
CA PRO A 120 41.43 -8.09 1.74
C PRO A 120 39.95 -7.92 2.07
N LYS A 121 39.07 -8.35 1.14
CA LYS A 121 37.62 -8.38 1.37
C LYS A 121 37.37 -9.20 2.63
N SER A 122 36.69 -8.60 3.61
CA SER A 122 36.24 -9.35 4.79
C SER A 122 35.38 -10.53 4.34
N PRO A 123 35.50 -11.70 5.00
CA PRO A 123 34.78 -12.92 4.63
C PRO A 123 33.25 -12.77 4.70
#